data_AF-A0A433J1T6-F1
#
_entry.id   AF-A0A433J1T6-F1
#
_cell.length_a   1.000
_cell.length_b   1.000
_cell.length_c   1.000
_cell.angle_alpha   90.00
_cell.angle_beta   90.00
_cell.angle_gamma   90.00
#
_symmetry.space_group_name_H-M   'P 1'
#
loop_
_entity.id
_entity.type
_entity.pdbx_description
1 polymer ?
#
loop_
_entity_poly.entity_id
_entity_poly.type
_entity_poly.pdbx_seq_one_letter_code
_entity_poly.pdbx_strand_id
1 'polypeptide(L)' 'MPEFLQEIVASPLFGLLLFDLAIVWPLWRILRRAGLSPWWALLALIPFGLVPVIGVLAHSRWPVLPERRKPVVKARRSV' A
#
# COMPACT_ATOMS: atom_id res chain seq x y z
N MET A 1 -37.77 -2.36 6.61
CA MET A 1 -36.45 -2.95 6.29
C MET A 1 -36.41 -4.33 6.94
N PRO A 2 -35.97 -5.40 6.25
CA PRO A 2 -35.94 -6.73 6.84
C PRO A 2 -34.99 -6.78 8.06
N GLU A 3 -35.42 -7.46 9.13
CA GLU A 3 -34.69 -7.60 10.40
C GLU A 3 -33.24 -8.09 10.18
N PHE A 4 -33.06 -9.05 9.27
CA PHE A 4 -31.75 -9.57 8.83
C PHE A 4 -30.75 -8.48 8.38
N LEU A 5 -31.21 -7.44 7.68
CA LEU A 5 -30.31 -6.36 7.25
C LEU A 5 -29.86 -5.49 8.44
N GLN A 6 -30.70 -5.33 9.47
CA GLN A 6 -30.31 -4.62 10.67
C GLN A 6 -29.25 -5.39 11.46
N GLU A 7 -29.37 -6.72 11.53
CA GLU A 7 -28.37 -7.57 12.18
C GLU A 7 -27.01 -7.50 11.47
N ILE A 8 -27.00 -7.53 10.14
CA ILE A 8 -25.75 -7.36 9.36
C ILE A 8 -25.14 -5.99 9.62
N VAL A 9 -25.92 -4.92 9.49
CA VAL A 9 -25.42 -3.55 9.62
C VAL A 9 -24.97 -3.23 11.05
N ALA A 10 -25.69 -3.74 12.06
CA ALA A 10 -25.34 -3.60 13.47
C ALA A 10 -24.19 -4.52 13.90
N SER A 11 -23.79 -5.48 13.06
CA SER A 11 -22.69 -6.38 13.39
C SER A 11 -21.35 -5.62 13.42
N PRO A 12 -20.51 -5.83 14.45
CA PRO A 12 -19.15 -5.26 14.50
C PRO A 12 -18.29 -5.67 13.29
N LEU A 13 -18.55 -6.85 12.74
CA LEU A 13 -17.86 -7.39 11.57
C LEU A 13 -18.13 -6.54 10.32
N PHE A 14 -19.34 -6.03 10.16
CA PHE A 14 -19.68 -5.15 9.04
C PHE A 14 -18.89 -3.83 9.11
N GLY A 15 -18.75 -3.25 10.30
CA GLY A 15 -17.91 -2.07 10.53
C GLY A 15 -16.43 -2.31 10.20
N LEU A 16 -15.88 -3.44 10.66
CA LEU A 16 -14.49 -3.84 10.35
C LEU A 16 -14.27 -4.05 8.85
N LEU A 17 -15.19 -4.74 8.18
CA LEU A 17 -15.13 -4.95 6.74
C LEU A 17 -15.16 -3.62 5.97
N LEU A 18 -16.01 -2.68 6.37
CA LEU A 18 -16.07 -1.35 5.77
C LEU A 18 -14.74 -0.59 5.94
N PHE A 19 -14.15 -0.69 7.13
CA PHE A 19 -12.87 -0.07 7.46
C PHE A 19 -11.72 -0.66 6.65
N ASP A 20 -11.65 -1.98 6.53
CA ASP A 20 -10.64 -2.66 5.70
C ASP A 20 -10.79 -2.26 4.23
N LEU A 21 -12.02 -2.22 3.69
CA LEU A 21 -12.26 -1.70 2.34
C LEU A 21 -11.80 -0.25 2.18
N ALA A 22 -12.04 0.60 3.19
CA ALA A 22 -11.60 1.99 3.18
C ALA A 22 -10.07 2.12 3.16
N ILE A 23 -9.33 1.18 3.77
CA ILE A 23 -7.85 1.12 3.76
C ILE A 23 -7.29 0.61 2.44
N VAL A 24 -8.00 -0.29 1.74
CA VAL A 24 -7.53 -0.81 0.43
C VAL A 24 -7.30 0.33 -0.56
N TRP A 25 -8.18 1.34 -0.60
CA TRP A 25 -8.06 2.46 -1.54
C TRP A 25 -6.76 3.27 -1.43
N PRO A 26 -6.38 3.81 -0.24
CA PRO A 26 -5.10 4.51 -0.10
C PRO A 26 -3.91 3.56 -0.31
N LEU A 27 -3.98 2.30 0.13
CA LEU A 27 -2.91 1.32 -0.06
C LEU A 27 -2.65 1.05 -1.56
N TRP A 28 -3.72 0.90 -2.33
CA TRP A 28 -3.67 0.77 -3.79
C TRP A 28 -3.02 1.99 -4.43
N ARG A 29 -3.38 3.20 -3.99
CA ARG A 29 -2.77 4.44 -4.49
C ARG A 29 -1.27 4.52 -4.18
N ILE A 30 -0.84 4.08 -3.00
CA ILE A 30 0.58 4.05 -2.60
C ILE A 30 1.36 3.03 -3.46
N LEU A 31 0.85 1.81 -3.61
CA LEU A 31 1.50 0.76 -4.40
C LEU A 31 1.68 1.17 -5.86
N ARG A 32 0.64 1.76 -6.48
CA ARG A 32 0.74 2.33 -7.84
C ARG A 32 1.81 3.40 -7.94
N ARG A 33 1.90 4.29 -6.95
CA ARG A 33 2.90 5.36 -6.92
C ARG A 33 4.30 4.82 -6.74
N ALA A 34 4.49 3.77 -5.96
CA ALA A 34 5.78 3.11 -5.79
C ALA A 34 6.24 2.41 -7.08
N GLY A 35 5.33 2.13 -8.03
CA GLY A 35 5.58 1.34 -9.24
C GLY A 35 5.37 -0.17 -9.01
N LEU A 36 4.71 -0.56 -7.91
CA LEU A 36 4.41 -1.94 -7.54
C LEU A 36 3.01 -2.34 -8.00
N SER A 37 2.77 -3.65 -8.06
CA SER A 37 1.44 -4.20 -8.37
C SER A 37 0.42 -3.78 -7.30
N PRO A 38 -0.67 -3.08 -7.65
CA PRO A 38 -1.66 -2.68 -6.65
C PRO A 38 -2.49 -3.83 -6.08
N TRP A 39 -2.43 -5.02 -6.68
CA TRP A 39 -3.10 -6.22 -6.16
C TRP A 39 -2.64 -6.59 -4.76
N TRP A 40 -1.43 -6.19 -4.36
CA TRP A 40 -0.96 -6.30 -2.97
C TRP A 40 -1.89 -5.58 -1.98
N ALA A 41 -2.66 -4.57 -2.41
CA ALA A 41 -3.62 -3.89 -1.55
C ALA A 41 -4.75 -4.80 -1.05
N LEU A 42 -5.13 -5.83 -1.80
CA LEU A 42 -6.21 -6.74 -1.41
C LEU A 42 -5.85 -7.60 -0.20
N LEU A 43 -4.55 -7.81 0.07
CA LEU A 43 -4.12 -8.50 1.29
C LEU A 43 -4.54 -7.74 2.54
N ALA A 44 -4.75 -6.43 2.49
CA ALA A 44 -5.25 -5.66 3.63
C ALA A 44 -6.67 -6.07 4.08
N LEU A 45 -7.44 -6.78 3.24
CA LEU A 45 -8.75 -7.34 3.62
C LEU A 45 -8.63 -8.57 4.54
N ILE A 46 -7.45 -9.17 4.63
CA ILE A 46 -7.19 -10.32 5.47
C ILE A 46 -6.49 -9.82 6.74
N PRO A 47 -6.91 -10.25 7.94
CA PRO A 47 -6.16 -9.95 9.16
C PRO A 47 -4.69 -10.35 8.98
N PHE A 48 -3.77 -9.46 9.37
CA PHE A 48 -2.32 -9.57 9.17
C PHE A 48 -1.80 -9.46 7.72
N GLY A 49 -2.65 -9.31 6.71
CA GLY A 49 -2.17 -9.18 5.33
C GLY A 49 -1.44 -7.86 5.03
N LEU A 50 -1.49 -6.87 5.93
CA LEU A 50 -0.61 -5.69 5.89
C LEU A 50 0.88 -6.03 6.10
N VAL A 51 1.20 -7.10 6.85
CA VAL A 51 2.58 -7.48 7.15
C VAL A 51 3.40 -7.73 5.87
N PRO A 52 2.96 -8.60 4.93
CA PRO A 52 3.68 -8.79 3.68
C PRO A 52 3.69 -7.53 2.80
N VAL A 53 2.61 -6.72 2.81
CA VAL A 53 2.57 -5.47 2.04
C VAL A 53 3.64 -4.50 2.49
N ILE A 54 3.77 -4.29 3.81
CA ILE A 54 4.79 -3.41 4.39
C ILE A 54 6.18 -3.98 4.12
N GLY A 55 6.36 -5.29 4.26
CA GLY A 55 7.63 -5.97 3.96
C GLY A 55 8.08 -5.74 2.52
N VAL A 56 7.17 -5.94 1.55
CA VAL A 56 7.42 -5.68 0.13
C VAL A 56 7.68 -4.20 -0.11
N LEU A 57 6.88 -3.29 0.45
CA LEU A 57 7.05 -1.85 0.26
C LEU A 57 8.40 -1.35 0.80
N ALA A 58 8.87 -1.90 1.92
CA ALA A 58 10.13 -1.53 2.56
C ALA A 58 11.37 -2.11 1.87
N HIS A 59 11.31 -3.37 1.39
CA HIS A 59 12.47 -4.06 0.82
C HIS A 59 12.54 -4.00 -0.71
N SER A 60 11.43 -3.71 -1.39
CA SER A 60 11.43 -3.62 -2.86
C SER A 60 12.05 -2.32 -3.32
N ARG A 61 12.84 -2.38 -4.40
CA ARG A 61 13.19 -1.16 -5.13
C ARG A 61 11.92 -0.59 -5.76
N TRP A 62 11.63 0.67 -5.48
CA TRP A 62 10.49 1.37 -6.06
C TRP A 62 10.81 1.71 -7.52
N PRO A 63 10.14 1.09 -8.51
CA PRO A 63 10.49 1.31 -9.92
C PRO A 63 10.29 2.75 -10.39
N VAL A 64 9.51 3.54 -9.66
CA VAL A 64 9.28 4.96 -9.96
C VAL A 64 10.50 5.85 -9.68
N LEU A 65 11.45 5.40 -8.85
CA LEU A 65 12.60 6.25 -8.50
C LEU A 65 13.52 6.38 -9.72
N PRO A 66 13.89 7.63 -10.11
CA PRO A 66 14.85 7.83 -11.18
C PRO A 66 16.18 7.18 -10.80
N GLU A 67 16.85 6.59 -11.81
CA GLU A 67 18.18 6.01 -11.66
C GLU A 67 19.06 7.01 -10.90
N ARG A 68 19.59 6.61 -9.74
CA ARG A 68 20.36 7.51 -8.87
C ARG A 68 21.49 8.11 -9.69
N ARG A 69 21.36 9.39 -10.05
CA ARG A 69 22.34 10.10 -10.86
C ARG A 69 23.68 10.00 -10.13
N LYS A 70 24.64 9.25 -10.68
CA LYS A 70 25.99 9.17 -10.09
C LYS A 70 26.52 10.61 -10.03
N PRO A 71 26.88 11.14 -8.85
CA PRO A 71 27.46 12.46 -8.78
C PRO A 71 28.71 12.45 -9.66
N VAL A 72 28.73 13.32 -10.66
CA VAL A 72 29.93 13.54 -11.47
C VAL A 72 30.96 14.12 -10.51
N VAL A 73 31.95 13.31 -10.15
CA VAL A 73 33.08 13.77 -9.34
C VAL A 73 33.76 14.85 -10.17
N LYS A 74 33.58 16.11 -9.79
CA LYS A 74 34.26 17.22 -10.45
C LYS A 74 35.75 16.96 -10.28
N ALA A 75 36.46 16.72 -11.39
CA ALA A 75 37.91 16.64 -11.39
C ALA A 75 38.41 17.92 -10.72
N ARG A 76 39.07 17.77 -9.58
CA ARG A 76 39.63 18.88 -8.83
C ARG A 76 40.61 19.56 -9.77
N ARG A 77 40.27 20.78 -10.23
CA ARG A 77 41.15 21.55 -11.10
C ARG A 77 42.42 21.85 -10.31
N SER A 78 43.51 21.17 -10.63
CA SER A 78 44.84 21.48 -10.12
C SER A 78 45.26 22.82 -10.73
N VAL A 79 45.44 23.82 -9.86
CA VAL A 79 46.01 25.12 -10.19
C VAL A 79 47.52 25.03 -9.98
#